data_AF-R4KXP3-F1
#
_entry.id   AF-R4KXP3-F1
#
_cell.length_a   1.000
_cell.length_b   1.000
_cell.length_c   1.000
_cell.angle_alpha   90.00
_cell.angle_beta   90.00
_cell.angle_gamma   90.00
#
_symmetry.space_group_name_H-M   'P 1'
#
loop_
_entity.id
_entity.type
_entity.pdbx_description
1 polymer ?
#
loop_
_entity_poly.entity_id
_entity_poly.type
_entity_poly.pdbx_seq_one_letter_code
_entity_poly.pdbx_strand_id
1 'polypeptide(L)'
;GQAIRNANDAIGMVQTADKAMDEQIKILDTIKTKAVQAAQDGQTLESRRALQSDIQRLLEELDNIANTTSFNGQQMLSGSFSNKEFQIGAYSNTTVKASIGSTSSDKIGHVRMETSSFSGAGMLASAAAQNLTEVGLNFKQVNGVNDYKIETVRISTSAGTGIGALSEIINRFSNTLGVRASYNVMATGGTPVQSGTVRELTINGVEIGTVNDVHKNDADGRLTNAINSVKDRTGVEASLDIQGRINLHSIDGRAISVHAASASGQVFGGGNFAGISGTQHAVIGRLTLTRTDARDIIVSGVNFSHVGFHSAQGVAEYTVNLRAVRGIFDANVASAAGANANGAQAETNSQGIGAGVTSLKGAMIVMDMADSART
;
A
#
# COMPACT_ATOMS: atom_id res chain seq x y z
N GLY A 1 -13.61 17.04 52.22
CA GLY A 1 -12.55 18.09 52.15
C GLY A 1 -12.35 18.55 50.71
N GLN A 2 -11.73 19.71 50.50
CA GLN A 2 -11.52 20.27 49.14
C GLN A 2 -10.78 19.30 48.20
N ALA A 3 -9.77 18.59 48.72
CA ALA A 3 -9.04 17.56 47.98
C ALA A 3 -9.94 16.47 47.36
N ILE A 4 -10.97 16.02 48.08
CA ILE A 4 -11.94 15.02 47.57
C ILE A 4 -12.79 15.62 46.45
N ARG A 5 -13.17 16.91 46.55
CA ARG A 5 -13.89 17.59 45.46
C ARG A 5 -13.02 17.71 44.21
N ASN A 6 -11.77 18.15 44.37
CA ASN A 6 -10.82 18.23 43.26
C ASN A 6 -10.59 16.87 42.59
N ALA A 7 -10.52 15.78 43.36
CA ALA A 7 -10.42 14.43 42.82
C ALA A 7 -11.69 14.02 42.05
N ASN A 8 -12.88 14.32 42.56
CA ASN A 8 -14.14 14.07 41.86
C ASN A 8 -14.26 14.88 40.56
N ASP A 9 -13.79 16.13 40.55
CA ASP A 9 -13.74 16.96 39.33
C ASP A 9 -12.81 16.35 38.28
N ALA A 10 -11.63 15.86 38.71
CA ALA A 10 -10.71 15.15 37.82
C ALA A 10 -11.35 13.88 37.22
N ILE A 11 -12.07 13.11 38.03
CA ILE A 11 -12.80 11.92 37.57
C ILE A 11 -13.88 12.30 36.55
N GLY A 12 -14.73 13.28 36.87
CA GLY A 12 -15.81 13.71 35.97
C GLY A 12 -15.29 14.24 34.64
N MET A 13 -14.17 14.95 34.67
CA MET A 13 -13.49 15.44 33.48
C MET A 13 -12.95 14.28 32.61
N VAL A 14 -12.22 13.33 33.20
CA VAL A 14 -11.68 12.17 32.46
C VAL A 14 -12.82 11.34 31.86
N GLN A 15 -13.91 11.13 32.61
CA GLN A 15 -15.09 10.41 32.10
C GLN A 15 -15.78 11.15 30.94
N THR A 16 -15.76 12.49 30.95
CA THR A 16 -16.31 13.30 29.85
C THR A 16 -15.47 13.13 28.59
N ALA A 17 -14.14 13.19 28.72
CA ALA A 17 -13.23 12.95 27.62
C ALA A 17 -13.33 11.52 27.08
N ASP A 18 -13.38 10.51 27.96
CA ASP A 18 -13.48 9.09 27.61
C ASP A 18 -14.76 8.79 26.81
N LYS A 19 -15.91 9.30 27.26
CA LYS A 19 -17.18 9.16 26.53
C LYS A 19 -17.19 9.88 25.18
N ALA A 20 -16.51 11.01 25.06
CA ALA A 20 -16.37 11.70 23.79
C ALA A 20 -15.46 10.93 22.82
N MET A 21 -14.38 10.32 23.32
CA MET A 21 -13.52 9.44 22.53
C MET A 21 -14.25 8.17 22.10
N ASP A 22 -15.12 7.59 22.92
CA ASP A 22 -15.97 6.45 22.54
C ASP A 22 -16.82 6.77 21.30
N GLU A 23 -17.35 7.99 21.20
CA GLU A 23 -18.08 8.42 20.01
C GLU A 23 -17.17 8.59 18.78
N GLN A 24 -15.96 9.12 18.97
CA GLN A 24 -14.95 9.16 17.88
C GLN A 24 -14.58 7.76 17.40
N ILE A 25 -14.45 6.77 18.31
CA ILE A 25 -14.16 5.38 17.94
C ILE A 25 -15.29 4.79 17.07
N LYS A 26 -16.56 5.03 17.42
CA LYS A 26 -17.71 4.59 16.58
C LYS A 26 -17.71 5.24 15.21
N ILE A 27 -17.34 6.52 15.14
CA ILE A 27 -17.15 7.23 13.86
C ILE A 27 -16.05 6.56 13.03
N LEU A 28 -14.90 6.27 13.64
CA LEU A 28 -13.78 5.59 12.98
C LEU A 28 -14.17 4.19 12.47
N ASP A 29 -14.94 3.42 13.25
CA ASP A 29 -15.48 2.13 12.83
C ASP A 29 -16.42 2.25 11.62
N THR A 30 -17.23 3.32 11.60
CA THR A 30 -18.10 3.62 10.46
C THR A 30 -17.30 4.03 9.22
N ILE A 31 -16.26 4.86 9.39
CA ILE A 31 -15.34 5.23 8.30
C ILE A 31 -14.66 3.98 7.73
N LYS A 32 -14.15 3.10 8.59
CA LYS A 32 -13.55 1.83 8.17
C LYS A 32 -14.54 0.97 7.39
N THR A 33 -15.77 0.84 7.87
CA THR A 33 -16.82 0.06 7.19
C THR A 33 -17.13 0.61 5.80
N LYS A 34 -17.24 1.94 5.66
CA LYS A 34 -17.45 2.60 4.36
C LYS A 34 -16.23 2.46 3.44
N ALA A 35 -15.02 2.51 3.97
CA ALA A 35 -13.80 2.26 3.21
C ALA A 35 -13.76 0.81 2.69
N VAL A 36 -14.09 -0.18 3.54
CA VAL A 36 -14.25 -1.60 3.14
C VAL A 36 -15.28 -1.74 2.02
N GLN A 37 -16.42 -1.06 2.14
CA GLN A 37 -17.45 -1.06 1.10
C GLN A 37 -16.94 -0.45 -0.22
N ALA A 38 -16.20 0.66 -0.16
CA ALA A 38 -15.64 1.33 -1.34
C ALA A 38 -14.55 0.49 -2.03
N ALA A 39 -13.83 -0.36 -1.28
CA ALA A 39 -12.79 -1.24 -1.78
C ALA A 39 -13.31 -2.48 -2.52
N GLN A 40 -14.62 -2.65 -2.67
CA GLN A 40 -15.19 -3.73 -3.47
C GLN A 40 -15.21 -3.36 -4.95
N ASP A 41 -14.94 -4.32 -5.83
CA ASP A 41 -14.93 -4.10 -7.29
C ASP A 41 -16.34 -3.93 -7.90
N GLY A 42 -17.39 -4.30 -7.17
CA GLY A 42 -18.78 -4.02 -7.56
C GLY A 42 -19.19 -2.54 -7.44
N GLN A 43 -18.32 -1.69 -6.88
CA GLN A 43 -18.58 -0.26 -6.75
C GLN A 43 -18.22 0.50 -8.03
N THR A 44 -19.05 1.45 -8.43
CA THR A 44 -18.74 2.39 -9.50
C THR A 44 -18.01 3.62 -8.95
N LEU A 45 -17.45 4.45 -9.83
CA LEU A 45 -16.86 5.72 -9.41
C LEU A 45 -17.88 6.62 -8.70
N GLU A 46 -19.13 6.64 -9.17
CA GLU A 46 -20.20 7.45 -8.57
C GLU A 46 -20.59 6.94 -7.18
N SER A 47 -20.70 5.62 -6.98
CA SER A 47 -20.98 5.08 -5.65
C SER A 47 -19.82 5.31 -4.67
N ARG A 48 -18.56 5.22 -5.14
CA ARG A 48 -17.40 5.59 -4.32
C ARG A 48 -17.36 7.08 -3.96
N ARG A 49 -17.81 7.97 -4.84
CA ARG A 49 -17.96 9.41 -4.54
C ARG A 49 -19.01 9.68 -3.47
N ALA A 50 -20.14 8.96 -3.50
CA ALA A 50 -21.15 9.05 -2.45
C ALA A 50 -20.59 8.58 -1.09
N LEU A 51 -19.88 7.45 -1.05
CA LEU A 51 -19.21 6.95 0.16
C LEU A 51 -18.16 7.94 0.68
N GLN A 52 -17.40 8.57 -0.22
CA GLN A 52 -16.43 9.60 0.13
C GLN A 52 -17.09 10.83 0.77
N SER A 53 -18.24 11.26 0.28
CA SER A 53 -18.99 12.38 0.88
C SER A 53 -19.46 12.06 2.29
N ASP A 54 -19.96 10.84 2.51
CA ASP A 54 -20.34 10.39 3.85
C ASP A 54 -19.13 10.37 4.81
N ILE A 55 -17.98 9.88 4.34
CA ILE A 55 -16.74 9.86 5.12
C ILE A 55 -16.28 11.29 5.46
N GLN A 56 -16.41 12.25 4.54
CA GLN A 56 -16.07 13.65 4.83
C GLN A 56 -16.92 14.21 5.97
N ARG A 57 -18.24 13.93 5.99
CA ARG A 57 -19.14 14.37 7.07
C ARG A 57 -18.80 13.70 8.40
N LEU A 58 -18.45 12.41 8.37
CA LEU A 58 -17.98 11.68 9.55
C LEU A 58 -16.68 12.29 10.10
N LEU A 59 -15.74 12.70 9.24
CA LEU A 59 -14.51 13.37 9.66
C LEU A 59 -14.77 14.78 10.21
N GLU A 60 -15.73 15.52 9.64
CA GLU A 60 -16.19 16.79 10.20
C GLU A 60 -16.75 16.60 11.61
N GLU A 61 -17.57 15.57 11.83
CA GLU A 61 -18.11 15.27 13.16
C GLU A 61 -17.02 14.83 14.15
N LEU A 62 -16.06 14.01 13.71
CA LEU A 62 -14.90 13.63 14.51
C LEU A 62 -14.11 14.87 14.97
N ASP A 63 -13.83 15.80 14.05
CA ASP A 63 -13.14 17.05 14.36
C ASP A 63 -14.00 17.98 15.23
N ASN A 64 -15.33 18.00 15.05
CA ASN A 64 -16.23 18.77 15.91
C ASN A 64 -16.13 18.27 17.35
N ILE A 65 -16.26 16.95 17.58
CA ILE A 65 -16.10 16.36 18.91
C ILE A 65 -14.74 16.73 19.53
N ALA A 66 -13.66 16.66 18.75
CA ALA A 66 -12.32 17.02 19.21
C ALA A 66 -12.21 18.50 19.64
N ASN A 67 -12.91 19.40 18.94
CA ASN A 67 -12.83 20.85 19.14
C ASN A 67 -13.88 21.43 20.09
N THR A 68 -14.98 20.70 20.37
CA THR A 68 -16.06 21.18 21.23
C THR A 68 -16.07 20.53 22.62
N THR A 69 -15.46 19.34 22.76
CA THR A 69 -15.40 18.63 24.05
C THR A 69 -14.59 19.41 25.07
N SER A 70 -15.29 20.01 26.02
CA SER A 70 -14.71 20.86 27.04
C SER A 70 -15.26 20.56 28.43
N PHE A 71 -14.44 20.85 29.44
CA PHE A 71 -14.83 20.79 30.85
C PHE A 71 -14.41 22.09 31.52
N ASN A 72 -15.37 22.79 32.14
CA ASN A 72 -15.17 24.12 32.72
C ASN A 72 -14.47 25.12 31.77
N GLY A 73 -14.84 25.08 30.47
CA GLY A 73 -14.29 25.98 29.44
C GLY A 73 -12.90 25.60 28.92
N GLN A 74 -12.28 24.52 29.42
CA GLN A 74 -11.03 24.01 28.89
C GLN A 74 -11.31 22.93 27.83
N GLN A 75 -10.66 23.02 26.67
CA GLN A 75 -10.75 22.00 25.62
C GLN A 75 -9.93 20.76 26.01
N MET A 76 -10.55 19.59 25.90
CA MET A 76 -9.97 18.32 26.36
C MET A 76 -9.23 17.59 25.23
N LEU A 77 -9.84 17.52 24.05
CA LEU A 77 -9.47 16.60 22.97
C LEU A 77 -8.64 17.24 21.85
N SER A 78 -8.40 18.55 21.91
CA SER A 78 -7.64 19.31 20.91
C SER A 78 -6.12 19.18 21.06
N GLY A 79 -5.64 18.61 22.17
CA GLY A 79 -4.23 18.53 22.55
C GLY A 79 -3.73 19.69 23.42
N SER A 80 -4.55 20.71 23.68
CA SER A 80 -4.21 21.77 24.65
C SER A 80 -4.26 21.31 26.12
N PHE A 81 -4.87 20.15 26.36
CA PHE A 81 -5.01 19.55 27.68
C PHE A 81 -3.73 18.79 28.06
N SER A 82 -2.63 19.51 28.27
CA SER A 82 -1.34 18.93 28.62
C SER A 82 -0.88 19.40 29.99
N ASN A 83 -0.31 18.47 30.77
CA ASN A 83 0.30 18.70 32.09
C ASN A 83 -0.65 19.43 33.06
N LYS A 84 -1.95 19.09 33.05
CA LYS A 84 -2.92 19.67 33.98
C LYS A 84 -2.78 19.01 35.34
N GLU A 85 -2.72 19.80 36.39
CA GLU A 85 -2.48 19.30 37.74
C GLU A 85 -3.73 19.43 38.62
N PHE A 86 -4.07 18.34 39.30
CA PHE A 86 -5.17 18.28 40.25
C PHE A 86 -4.61 18.09 41.65
N GLN A 87 -4.75 19.09 42.51
CA GLN A 87 -4.33 19.02 43.91
C GLN A 87 -5.29 18.12 44.71
N ILE A 88 -4.80 16.93 45.08
CA ILE A 88 -5.59 15.89 45.77
C ILE A 88 -5.12 15.60 47.20
N GLY A 89 -4.09 16.29 47.69
CA GLY A 89 -3.61 16.19 49.07
C GLY A 89 -3.80 17.47 49.88
N ALA A 90 -3.59 17.37 51.19
CA ALA A 90 -3.67 18.49 52.12
C ALA A 90 -2.42 19.39 52.11
N TYR A 91 -1.29 18.89 51.61
CA TYR A 91 -0.01 19.59 51.55
C TYR A 91 0.34 20.04 50.13
N SER A 92 1.18 21.08 50.01
CA SER A 92 1.64 21.59 48.72
C SER A 92 2.23 20.48 47.84
N ASN A 93 2.02 20.57 46.52
CA ASN A 93 2.55 19.65 45.51
C ASN A 93 2.09 18.19 45.62
N THR A 94 0.98 17.91 46.31
CA THR A 94 0.37 16.58 46.29
C THR A 94 -0.69 16.53 45.18
N THR A 95 -0.21 16.41 43.94
CA THR A 95 -1.04 16.52 42.72
C THR A 95 -1.05 15.24 41.88
N VAL A 96 -2.09 15.07 41.07
CA VAL A 96 -2.13 14.14 39.93
C VAL A 96 -2.03 14.96 38.66
N LYS A 97 -1.15 14.56 37.74
CA LYS A 97 -1.05 15.18 36.42
C LYS A 97 -1.87 14.38 35.41
N ALA A 98 -2.63 15.08 34.58
CA ALA A 98 -3.34 14.50 33.46
C ALA A 98 -2.97 15.24 32.17
N SER A 99 -2.76 14.47 31.12
CA SER A 99 -2.58 14.95 29.76
C SER A 99 -3.47 14.13 28.84
N ILE A 100 -4.14 14.81 27.92
CA ILE A 100 -4.95 14.19 26.87
C ILE A 100 -4.36 14.65 25.54
N GLY A 101 -4.00 13.69 24.70
CA GLY A 101 -3.48 13.94 23.37
C GLY A 101 -4.52 14.59 22.46
N SER A 102 -4.07 15.13 21.33
CA SER A 102 -5.00 15.60 20.31
C SER A 102 -5.63 14.40 19.59
N THR A 103 -6.94 14.45 19.39
CA THR A 103 -7.72 13.44 18.64
C THR A 103 -8.32 14.02 17.36
N SER A 104 -7.88 15.20 16.92
CA SER A 104 -8.30 15.76 15.64
C SER A 104 -7.70 14.98 14.48
N SER A 105 -8.38 14.96 13.34
CA SER A 105 -8.01 14.19 12.15
C SER A 105 -6.60 14.49 11.61
N ASP A 106 -6.01 15.66 11.90
CA ASP A 106 -4.62 15.96 11.53
C ASP A 106 -3.56 15.35 12.45
N LYS A 107 -3.95 14.87 13.62
CA LYS A 107 -3.03 14.35 14.65
C LYS A 107 -3.15 12.84 14.85
N ILE A 108 -4.09 12.19 14.18
CA ILE A 108 -4.35 10.75 14.29
C ILE A 108 -4.43 10.07 12.92
N GLY A 109 -4.40 8.74 12.94
CA GLY A 109 -4.52 7.92 11.73
C GLY A 109 -3.29 7.99 10.84
N HIS A 110 -2.10 8.06 11.45
CA HIS A 110 -0.84 8.15 10.74
C HIS A 110 -0.45 6.81 10.13
N VAL A 111 -0.34 6.77 8.81
CA VAL A 111 0.09 5.56 8.07
C VAL A 111 1.35 5.89 7.30
N ARG A 112 2.43 5.18 7.62
CA ARG A 112 3.69 5.18 6.87
C ARG A 112 3.61 4.09 5.81
N MET A 113 3.85 4.46 4.56
CA MET A 113 3.89 3.54 3.43
C MET A 113 5.22 3.67 2.70
N GLU A 114 5.80 2.54 2.34
CA GLU A 114 7.05 2.47 1.61
C GLU A 114 6.95 1.40 0.52
N THR A 115 7.05 1.81 -0.75
CA THR A 115 7.04 0.85 -1.86
C THR A 115 8.39 0.85 -2.57
N SER A 116 8.94 -0.34 -2.73
CA SER A 116 10.21 -0.58 -3.43
C SER A 116 10.23 0.08 -4.81
N SER A 117 11.37 0.56 -5.30
CA SER A 117 11.43 1.27 -6.59
C SER A 117 10.77 0.46 -7.73
N PHE A 118 10.15 1.13 -8.70
CA PHE A 118 9.73 0.49 -9.97
C PHE A 118 10.72 0.71 -11.11
N SER A 119 11.71 1.58 -10.92
CA SER A 119 12.72 1.94 -11.91
C SER A 119 14.10 1.41 -11.50
N GLY A 120 14.81 0.79 -12.46
CA GLY A 120 16.17 0.29 -12.28
C GLY A 120 16.32 -1.24 -12.39
N ALA A 121 17.57 -1.70 -12.35
CA ALA A 121 17.95 -3.10 -12.52
C ALA A 121 17.26 -4.04 -11.52
N GLY A 122 16.94 -3.58 -10.29
CA GLY A 122 16.33 -4.41 -9.24
C GLY A 122 14.92 -4.94 -9.55
N MET A 123 14.22 -4.39 -10.54
CA MET A 123 12.82 -4.74 -10.86
C MET A 123 12.66 -5.52 -12.15
N LEU A 124 13.71 -5.50 -12.98
CA LEU A 124 13.84 -6.20 -14.23
C LEU A 124 15.13 -7.01 -14.16
N ALA A 125 15.02 -8.33 -14.01
CA ALA A 125 16.17 -9.21 -14.19
C ALA A 125 16.37 -9.43 -15.69
N SER A 126 17.41 -8.84 -16.28
CA SER A 126 17.86 -9.16 -17.64
C SER A 126 18.84 -10.34 -17.64
N ALA A 127 19.24 -10.80 -18.82
CA ALA A 127 20.09 -11.98 -18.99
C ALA A 127 21.33 -11.95 -18.07
N ALA A 128 21.61 -13.09 -17.42
CA ALA A 128 22.50 -13.31 -16.26
C ALA A 128 21.90 -13.10 -14.85
N ALA A 129 20.57 -12.97 -14.72
CA ALA A 129 19.74 -13.32 -13.55
C ALA A 129 20.30 -12.95 -12.15
N GLN A 130 20.94 -11.79 -11.99
CA GLN A 130 21.53 -11.39 -10.70
C GLN A 130 20.46 -11.18 -9.62
N ASN A 131 19.22 -10.85 -10.02
CA ASN A 131 18.15 -10.47 -9.09
C ASN A 131 17.15 -11.59 -8.79
N LEU A 132 17.25 -12.75 -9.47
CA LEU A 132 16.44 -13.94 -9.16
C LEU A 132 17.19 -14.83 -8.16
N THR A 133 17.41 -14.29 -6.96
CA THR A 133 18.23 -14.90 -5.91
C THR A 133 17.46 -15.01 -4.60
N GLU A 134 18.11 -15.53 -3.57
CA GLU A 134 17.59 -15.46 -2.21
C GLU A 134 17.72 -14.03 -1.67
N VAL A 135 16.62 -13.54 -1.11
CA VAL A 135 16.51 -12.23 -0.46
C VAL A 135 16.19 -12.46 1.01
N GLY A 136 16.95 -11.83 1.89
CA GLY A 136 16.66 -11.81 3.32
C GLY A 136 16.49 -10.39 3.79
N LEU A 137 15.42 -10.12 4.53
CA LEU A 137 15.18 -8.81 5.15
C LEU A 137 15.45 -8.85 6.66
N ASN A 138 16.04 -7.78 7.15
CA ASN A 138 16.25 -7.48 8.55
C ASN A 138 15.66 -6.10 8.83
N PHE A 139 14.51 -6.10 9.51
CA PHE A 139 13.82 -4.89 9.93
C PHE A 139 14.54 -4.30 11.13
N LYS A 140 14.94 -3.05 11.01
CA LYS A 140 15.69 -2.35 12.05
C LYS A 140 14.74 -1.63 13.00
N GLN A 141 15.08 -1.65 14.29
CA GLN A 141 14.38 -0.87 15.32
C GLN A 141 12.85 -1.05 15.31
N VAL A 142 12.35 -2.29 15.15
CA VAL A 142 10.90 -2.58 15.02
C VAL A 142 10.06 -2.09 16.21
N ASN A 143 10.68 -2.03 17.39
CA ASN A 143 10.13 -1.48 18.62
C ASN A 143 10.89 -0.23 19.12
N GLY A 144 11.70 0.39 18.25
CA GLY A 144 12.58 1.53 18.57
C GLY A 144 13.99 1.14 19.01
N VAL A 145 14.24 -0.14 19.32
CA VAL A 145 15.53 -0.61 19.83
C VAL A 145 16.01 -1.87 19.12
N ASN A 146 15.15 -2.88 18.99
CA ASN A 146 15.54 -4.21 18.52
C ASN A 146 15.37 -4.37 17.02
N ASP A 147 16.30 -5.10 16.41
CA ASP A 147 16.20 -5.57 15.04
C ASP A 147 15.45 -6.91 14.98
N TYR A 148 14.81 -7.19 13.85
CA TYR A 148 14.13 -8.45 13.59
C TYR A 148 14.44 -8.96 12.18
N LYS A 149 15.15 -10.10 12.11
CA LYS A 149 15.47 -10.78 10.86
C LYS A 149 14.40 -11.81 10.54
N ILE A 150 13.84 -11.74 9.33
CA ILE A 150 12.93 -12.77 8.81
C ILE A 150 13.70 -13.82 7.99
N GLU A 151 13.03 -14.92 7.70
CA GLU A 151 13.53 -16.00 6.83
C GLU A 151 13.89 -15.46 5.44
N THR A 152 14.89 -16.09 4.80
CA THR A 152 15.27 -15.78 3.42
C THR A 152 14.27 -16.41 2.46
N VAL A 153 13.98 -15.69 1.37
CA VAL A 153 13.00 -16.09 0.37
C VAL A 153 13.64 -16.08 -1.00
N ARG A 154 13.43 -17.15 -1.77
CA ARG A 154 13.87 -17.20 -3.16
C ARG A 154 12.97 -16.34 -4.04
N ILE A 155 13.55 -15.41 -4.80
CA ILE A 155 12.85 -14.66 -5.84
C ILE A 155 13.04 -15.39 -7.16
N SER A 156 11.97 -15.91 -7.75
CA SER A 156 12.03 -16.60 -9.04
C SER A 156 10.67 -16.60 -9.77
N THR A 157 10.62 -17.28 -10.92
CA THR A 157 9.42 -17.49 -11.74
C THR A 157 8.67 -18.78 -11.39
N SER A 158 9.17 -19.55 -10.41
CA SER A 158 8.55 -20.81 -9.97
C SER A 158 7.42 -20.57 -8.99
N ALA A 159 6.46 -21.50 -8.92
CA ALA A 159 5.39 -21.49 -7.93
C ALA A 159 5.94 -21.46 -6.49
N GLY A 160 5.29 -20.71 -5.60
CA GLY A 160 5.70 -20.58 -4.20
C GLY A 160 6.97 -19.75 -3.98
N THR A 161 7.41 -18.99 -4.98
CA THR A 161 8.57 -18.09 -4.88
C THR A 161 8.20 -16.67 -5.31
N GLY A 162 9.15 -15.74 -5.23
CA GLY A 162 8.93 -14.35 -5.64
C GLY A 162 8.48 -13.46 -4.49
N ILE A 163 8.05 -12.25 -4.84
CA ILE A 163 7.68 -11.24 -3.83
C ILE A 163 6.36 -11.55 -3.14
N GLY A 164 5.49 -12.37 -3.76
CA GLY A 164 4.31 -12.90 -3.11
C GLY A 164 4.67 -13.70 -1.85
N ALA A 165 5.58 -14.66 -1.99
CA ALA A 165 6.09 -15.44 -0.85
C ALA A 165 6.79 -14.57 0.21
N LEU A 166 7.56 -13.56 -0.23
CA LEU A 166 8.20 -12.61 0.69
C LEU A 166 7.17 -11.80 1.49
N SER A 167 6.11 -11.33 0.82
CA SER A 167 5.02 -10.60 1.49
C SER A 167 4.28 -11.46 2.52
N GLU A 168 4.09 -12.75 2.22
CA GLU A 168 3.44 -13.69 3.15
C GLU A 168 4.28 -13.86 4.42
N ILE A 169 5.59 -14.02 4.28
CA ILE A 169 6.50 -14.14 5.42
C ILE A 169 6.50 -12.85 6.25
N ILE A 170 6.53 -11.67 5.63
CA ILE A 170 6.43 -10.40 6.36
C ILE A 170 5.10 -10.32 7.14
N ASN A 171 3.99 -10.64 6.48
CA ASN A 171 2.67 -10.62 7.09
C ASN A 171 2.50 -11.64 8.21
N ARG A 172 3.15 -12.80 8.12
CA ARG A 172 3.19 -13.80 9.20
C ARG A 172 3.80 -13.23 10.49
N PHE A 173 4.78 -12.33 10.35
CA PHE A 173 5.44 -11.64 11.46
C PHE A 173 4.90 -10.22 11.71
N SER A 174 3.75 -9.83 11.14
CA SER A 174 3.26 -8.45 11.19
C SER A 174 3.07 -7.91 12.61
N ASN A 175 2.63 -8.77 13.55
CA ASN A 175 2.42 -8.38 14.95
C ASN A 175 3.74 -8.06 15.66
N THR A 176 4.81 -8.75 15.31
CA THR A 176 6.15 -8.53 15.87
C THR A 176 6.83 -7.33 15.20
N LEU A 177 6.66 -7.20 13.88
CA LEU A 177 7.28 -6.15 13.08
C LEU A 177 6.57 -4.80 13.24
N GLY A 178 5.26 -4.80 13.48
CA GLY A 178 4.40 -3.63 13.30
C GLY A 178 4.26 -3.21 11.83
N VAL A 179 4.56 -4.11 10.89
CA VAL A 179 4.58 -3.85 9.44
C VAL A 179 3.74 -4.89 8.73
N ARG A 180 2.89 -4.44 7.81
CA ARG A 180 2.17 -5.27 6.84
C ARG A 180 2.83 -5.11 5.47
N ALA A 181 2.72 -6.13 4.63
CA ALA A 181 3.23 -6.13 3.27
C ALA A 181 2.13 -6.43 2.25
N SER A 182 2.18 -5.75 1.11
CA SER A 182 1.44 -6.10 -0.10
C SER A 182 2.38 -6.11 -1.29
N TYR A 183 1.98 -6.74 -2.39
CA TYR A 183 2.78 -6.80 -3.59
C TYR A 183 1.97 -6.45 -4.84
N ASN A 184 2.67 -6.10 -5.91
CA ASN A 184 2.09 -5.96 -7.24
C ASN A 184 3.12 -6.39 -8.29
N VAL A 185 2.87 -7.52 -8.96
CA VAL A 185 3.70 -8.00 -10.06
C VAL A 185 2.91 -7.84 -11.36
N MET A 186 3.20 -6.77 -12.08
CA MET A 186 2.56 -6.48 -13.37
C MET A 186 3.60 -5.98 -14.38
N ALA A 187 3.61 -6.60 -15.56
CA ALA A 187 4.36 -6.15 -16.71
C ALA A 187 3.40 -5.52 -17.72
N THR A 188 3.70 -4.30 -18.16
CA THR A 188 2.85 -3.54 -19.09
C THR A 188 3.62 -3.14 -20.34
N GLY A 189 2.98 -3.26 -21.50
CA GLY A 189 3.50 -2.75 -22.77
C GLY A 189 3.63 -1.23 -22.73
N GLY A 190 4.62 -0.67 -23.43
CA GLY A 190 4.78 0.79 -23.52
C GLY A 190 3.76 1.42 -24.46
N THR A 191 3.46 0.70 -25.55
CA THR A 191 2.47 1.08 -26.57
C THR A 191 1.43 -0.03 -26.74
N PRO A 192 0.31 0.24 -27.43
CA PRO A 192 -0.71 -0.78 -27.65
C PRO A 192 -0.15 -1.99 -28.42
N VAL A 193 -0.78 -3.15 -28.28
CA VAL A 193 -0.38 -4.36 -29.01
C VAL A 193 -0.32 -4.06 -30.52
N GLN A 194 0.80 -4.41 -31.15
CA GLN A 194 1.00 -4.20 -32.59
C GLN A 194 0.60 -5.43 -33.39
N SER A 195 0.22 -5.24 -34.66
CA SER A 195 -0.05 -6.39 -35.52
C SER A 195 1.23 -7.19 -35.81
N GLY A 196 1.14 -8.51 -35.86
CA GLY A 196 2.28 -9.36 -36.20
C GLY A 196 2.14 -10.81 -35.80
N THR A 197 3.25 -11.55 -35.88
CA THR A 197 3.33 -12.94 -35.40
C THR A 197 4.29 -12.99 -34.22
N VAL A 198 3.86 -13.61 -33.13
CA VAL A 198 4.72 -13.92 -31.98
C VAL A 198 5.21 -15.34 -32.13
N ARG A 199 6.51 -15.56 -32.34
CA ARG A 199 7.13 -16.89 -32.45
C ARG A 199 7.85 -17.26 -31.17
N GLU A 200 7.85 -18.56 -30.86
CA GLU A 200 8.57 -19.15 -29.72
C GLU A 200 8.24 -18.47 -28.38
N LEU A 201 6.96 -18.13 -28.19
CA LEU A 201 6.51 -17.50 -26.96
C LEU A 201 6.64 -18.48 -25.81
N THR A 202 7.38 -18.09 -24.78
CA THR A 202 7.45 -18.78 -23.50
C THR A 202 7.18 -17.79 -22.37
N ILE A 203 6.44 -18.23 -21.36
CA ILE A 203 6.19 -17.47 -20.14
C ILE A 203 6.54 -18.34 -18.94
N ASN A 204 7.40 -17.84 -18.05
CA ASN A 204 7.88 -18.57 -16.87
C ASN A 204 8.42 -19.98 -17.21
N GLY A 205 9.05 -20.13 -18.38
CA GLY A 205 9.58 -21.41 -18.89
C GLY A 205 8.54 -22.36 -19.49
N VAL A 206 7.26 -21.99 -19.52
CA VAL A 206 6.21 -22.74 -20.21
C VAL A 206 6.11 -22.29 -21.66
N GLU A 207 6.20 -23.24 -22.58
CA GLU A 207 6.01 -22.98 -24.01
C GLU A 207 4.54 -22.77 -24.36
N ILE A 208 4.27 -21.63 -25.01
CA ILE A 208 2.99 -21.30 -25.66
C ILE A 208 3.11 -21.52 -27.17
N GLY A 209 4.30 -21.30 -27.74
CA GLY A 209 4.60 -21.53 -29.15
C GLY A 209 4.35 -20.31 -30.03
N THR A 210 3.86 -20.51 -31.24
CA THR A 210 3.62 -19.43 -32.21
C THR A 210 2.17 -18.94 -32.18
N VAL A 211 1.99 -17.63 -31.99
CA VAL A 211 0.73 -16.93 -32.16
C VAL A 211 0.78 -16.14 -33.47
N ASN A 212 0.16 -16.69 -34.52
CA ASN A 212 0.09 -16.06 -35.84
C ASN A 212 -0.99 -14.98 -35.87
N ASP A 213 -0.81 -13.96 -36.73
CA ASP A 213 -1.83 -12.96 -37.07
C ASP A 213 -2.45 -12.25 -35.86
N VAL A 214 -1.62 -11.88 -34.87
CA VAL A 214 -2.04 -10.95 -33.81
C VAL A 214 -2.42 -9.63 -34.48
N HIS A 215 -3.62 -9.15 -34.21
CA HIS A 215 -4.08 -7.85 -34.69
C HIS A 215 -3.70 -6.72 -33.73
N LYS A 216 -3.67 -5.49 -34.24
CA LYS A 216 -3.50 -4.29 -33.42
C LYS A 216 -4.52 -4.27 -32.29
N ASN A 217 -4.07 -3.90 -31.09
CA ASN A 217 -4.83 -3.94 -29.84
C ASN A 217 -5.36 -5.34 -29.48
N ASP A 218 -4.77 -6.41 -30.04
CA ASP A 218 -5.23 -7.79 -29.88
C ASP A 218 -6.76 -7.91 -30.07
N ALA A 219 -7.28 -7.30 -31.14
CA ALA A 219 -8.72 -7.08 -31.32
C ALA A 219 -9.56 -8.38 -31.37
N ASP A 220 -8.95 -9.50 -31.75
CA ASP A 220 -9.55 -10.84 -31.75
C ASP A 220 -9.20 -11.66 -30.48
N GLY A 221 -8.52 -11.04 -29.52
CA GLY A 221 -8.11 -11.63 -28.24
C GLY A 221 -7.09 -12.76 -28.39
N ARG A 222 -6.40 -12.86 -29.53
CA ARG A 222 -5.61 -14.03 -29.89
C ARG A 222 -4.39 -14.20 -29.00
N LEU A 223 -3.66 -13.12 -28.76
CA LEU A 223 -2.47 -13.11 -27.92
C LEU A 223 -2.84 -13.34 -26.44
N THR A 224 -3.84 -12.62 -25.95
CA THR A 224 -4.33 -12.75 -24.58
C THR A 224 -4.87 -14.15 -24.30
N ASN A 225 -5.68 -14.72 -25.21
CA ASN A 225 -6.20 -16.08 -25.07
C ASN A 225 -5.09 -17.14 -25.13
N ALA A 226 -4.09 -16.98 -26.01
CA ALA A 226 -2.96 -17.90 -26.08
C ALA A 226 -2.18 -17.94 -24.77
N ILE A 227 -1.92 -16.78 -24.15
CA ILE A 227 -1.25 -16.69 -22.84
C ILE A 227 -2.13 -17.27 -21.74
N ASN A 228 -3.41 -16.92 -21.71
CA ASN A 228 -4.35 -17.36 -20.67
C ASN A 228 -4.65 -18.86 -20.74
N SER A 229 -4.46 -19.51 -21.89
CA SER A 229 -4.64 -20.97 -22.03
C SER A 229 -3.69 -21.80 -21.15
N VAL A 230 -2.59 -21.20 -20.68
CA VAL A 230 -1.59 -21.85 -19.81
C VAL A 230 -1.44 -21.16 -18.45
N LYS A 231 -2.39 -20.28 -18.06
CA LYS A 231 -2.26 -19.44 -16.84
C LYS A 231 -2.07 -20.22 -15.55
N ASP A 232 -2.68 -21.40 -15.43
CA ASP A 232 -2.54 -22.25 -14.23
C ASP A 232 -1.14 -22.84 -14.09
N ARG A 233 -0.42 -22.99 -15.21
CA ARG A 233 0.97 -23.48 -15.24
C ARG A 233 1.96 -22.33 -15.07
N THR A 234 1.72 -21.20 -15.73
CA THR A 234 2.62 -20.04 -15.70
C THR A 234 2.47 -19.22 -14.43
N GLY A 235 1.29 -19.18 -13.82
CA GLY A 235 0.91 -18.25 -12.76
C GLY A 235 0.64 -16.83 -13.25
N VAL A 236 0.51 -16.62 -14.57
CA VAL A 236 0.41 -15.31 -15.21
C VAL A 236 -0.88 -15.19 -16.01
N GLU A 237 -1.63 -14.12 -15.77
CA GLU A 237 -2.84 -13.77 -16.50
C GLU A 237 -2.60 -12.55 -17.39
N ALA A 238 -3.05 -12.64 -18.64
CA ALA A 238 -2.96 -11.59 -19.64
C ALA A 238 -4.29 -10.85 -19.78
N SER A 239 -4.20 -9.54 -19.90
CA SER A 239 -5.33 -8.63 -20.15
C SER A 239 -4.87 -7.45 -21.00
N LEU A 240 -5.82 -6.67 -21.53
CA LEU A 240 -5.55 -5.38 -22.17
C LEU A 240 -6.03 -4.26 -21.26
N ASP A 241 -5.29 -3.16 -21.19
CA ASP A 241 -5.83 -1.92 -20.63
C ASP A 241 -6.70 -1.16 -21.64
N ILE A 242 -7.32 -0.08 -21.17
CA ILE A 242 -8.16 0.81 -21.99
C ILE A 242 -7.40 1.48 -23.15
N GLN A 243 -6.07 1.51 -23.11
CA GLN A 243 -5.23 2.04 -24.18
C GLN A 243 -4.86 0.97 -25.20
N GLY A 244 -5.22 -0.30 -24.97
CA GLY A 244 -4.89 -1.45 -25.82
C GLY A 244 -3.49 -2.02 -25.57
N ARG A 245 -2.83 -1.63 -24.47
CA ARG A 245 -1.53 -2.19 -24.07
C ARG A 245 -1.76 -3.51 -23.36
N ILE A 246 -0.89 -4.49 -23.60
CA ILE A 246 -0.94 -5.77 -22.91
C ILE A 246 -0.41 -5.64 -21.49
N ASN A 247 -1.14 -6.22 -20.55
CA ASN A 247 -0.77 -6.36 -19.15
C ASN A 247 -0.66 -7.84 -18.80
N LEU A 248 0.48 -8.24 -18.25
CA LEU A 248 0.67 -9.54 -17.63
C LEU A 248 0.72 -9.36 -16.12
N HIS A 249 -0.22 -9.97 -15.40
CA HIS A 249 -0.31 -9.94 -13.95
C HIS A 249 0.02 -11.31 -13.37
N SER A 250 0.85 -11.34 -12.31
CA SER A 250 1.16 -12.57 -11.60
C SER A 250 0.11 -12.83 -10.52
N ILE A 251 -0.51 -14.01 -10.55
CA ILE A 251 -1.64 -14.34 -9.66
C ILE A 251 -1.16 -14.57 -8.22
N ASP A 252 0.02 -15.17 -8.03
CA ASP A 252 0.57 -15.54 -6.72
C ASP A 252 1.84 -14.74 -6.35
N GLY A 253 2.16 -13.69 -7.12
CA GLY A 253 3.29 -12.82 -6.85
C GLY A 253 4.66 -13.41 -7.19
N ARG A 254 4.73 -14.48 -7.99
CA ARG A 254 5.98 -14.93 -8.63
C ARG A 254 6.44 -13.93 -9.70
N ALA A 255 7.74 -13.90 -10.01
CA ALA A 255 8.25 -13.06 -11.09
C ALA A 255 7.68 -13.50 -12.46
N ILE A 256 7.53 -12.55 -13.38
CA ILE A 256 7.01 -12.79 -14.73
C ILE A 256 8.18 -12.75 -15.71
N SER A 257 8.61 -13.90 -16.21
CA SER A 257 9.56 -13.97 -17.32
C SER A 257 8.84 -14.22 -18.64
N VAL A 258 9.15 -13.39 -19.63
CA VAL A 258 8.63 -13.52 -20.99
C VAL A 258 9.80 -13.62 -21.95
N HIS A 259 9.71 -14.56 -22.87
CA HIS A 259 10.68 -14.69 -23.95
C HIS A 259 9.97 -15.03 -25.26
N ALA A 260 10.46 -14.45 -26.35
CA ALA A 260 9.99 -14.71 -27.70
C ALA A 260 11.14 -14.53 -28.71
N ALA A 261 10.97 -15.05 -29.93
CA ALA A 261 11.96 -14.87 -30.99
C ALA A 261 12.12 -13.38 -31.39
N SER A 262 13.26 -12.99 -31.97
CA SER A 262 13.71 -11.59 -32.03
C SER A 262 12.76 -10.56 -32.67
N ALA A 263 11.94 -10.94 -33.65
CA ALA A 263 10.94 -10.04 -34.26
C ALA A 263 9.62 -9.95 -33.47
N SER A 264 9.35 -10.93 -32.61
CA SER A 264 8.09 -11.13 -31.90
C SER A 264 7.87 -10.14 -30.76
N GLY A 265 8.94 -9.66 -30.11
CA GLY A 265 8.84 -8.75 -28.97
C GLY A 265 8.22 -7.39 -29.29
N GLN A 266 8.22 -6.96 -30.57
CA GLN A 266 7.59 -5.71 -31.00
C GLN A 266 6.06 -5.77 -30.90
N VAL A 267 5.45 -6.95 -30.96
CA VAL A 267 4.00 -7.15 -30.81
C VAL A 267 3.52 -6.70 -29.43
N PHE A 268 4.35 -6.85 -28.39
CA PHE A 268 4.02 -6.47 -27.00
C PHE A 268 4.14 -4.96 -26.73
N GLY A 269 4.53 -4.15 -27.71
CA GLY A 269 4.59 -2.69 -27.57
C GLY A 269 5.72 -2.19 -26.65
N GLY A 270 6.77 -2.98 -26.43
CA GLY A 270 7.93 -2.58 -25.62
C GLY A 270 7.60 -2.40 -24.13
N GLY A 271 8.05 -1.29 -23.51
CA GLY A 271 7.85 -1.06 -22.07
C GLY A 271 8.56 -2.11 -21.22
N ASN A 272 7.82 -2.77 -20.32
CA ASN A 272 8.38 -3.89 -19.54
C ASN A 272 8.76 -5.10 -20.40
N PHE A 273 8.27 -5.16 -21.65
CA PHE A 273 8.60 -6.21 -22.61
C PHE A 273 9.77 -5.81 -23.54
N ALA A 274 10.41 -4.67 -23.32
CA ALA A 274 11.63 -4.33 -24.05
C ALA A 274 12.71 -5.40 -23.78
N GLY A 275 13.19 -6.05 -24.84
CA GLY A 275 14.24 -7.08 -24.76
C GLY A 275 13.76 -8.52 -24.58
N ILE A 276 12.45 -8.81 -24.56
CA ILE A 276 11.97 -10.22 -24.52
C ILE A 276 12.40 -11.03 -25.75
N SER A 277 12.74 -10.32 -26.83
CA SER A 277 13.35 -10.81 -28.06
C SER A 277 14.81 -11.21 -27.84
N GLY A 278 15.11 -12.52 -27.81
CA GLY A 278 16.49 -13.04 -27.78
C GLY A 278 17.20 -12.99 -26.41
N THR A 279 16.60 -12.38 -25.39
CA THR A 279 17.08 -12.41 -24.00
C THR A 279 15.93 -12.73 -23.05
N GLN A 280 16.18 -13.59 -22.06
CA GLN A 280 15.21 -13.81 -20.98
C GLN A 280 15.22 -12.60 -20.06
N HIS A 281 14.04 -11.97 -19.91
CA HIS A 281 13.81 -10.90 -18.95
C HIS A 281 12.75 -11.37 -17.94
N ALA A 282 12.89 -11.00 -16.68
CA ALA A 282 11.88 -11.26 -15.65
C ALA A 282 11.51 -9.97 -14.90
N VAL A 283 10.21 -9.71 -14.79
CA VAL A 283 9.63 -8.64 -13.98
C VAL A 283 9.38 -9.19 -12.58
N ILE A 284 10.13 -8.68 -11.60
CA ILE A 284 10.04 -9.15 -10.21
C ILE A 284 8.77 -8.62 -9.52
N GLY A 285 8.33 -7.41 -9.90
CA GLY A 285 7.22 -6.70 -9.27
C GLY A 285 7.62 -5.98 -7.98
N ARG A 286 6.70 -5.17 -7.44
CA ARG A 286 6.97 -4.28 -6.30
C ARG A 286 6.42 -4.83 -4.99
N LEU A 287 7.13 -4.55 -3.91
CA LEU A 287 6.71 -4.80 -2.54
C LEU A 287 6.41 -3.47 -1.86
N THR A 288 5.25 -3.38 -1.23
CA THR A 288 4.82 -2.25 -0.41
C THR A 288 4.80 -2.68 1.05
N LEU A 289 5.43 -1.90 1.91
CA LEU A 289 5.40 -2.04 3.36
C LEU A 289 4.51 -0.94 3.93
N THR A 290 3.70 -1.27 4.93
CA THR A 290 2.76 -0.33 5.56
C THR A 290 2.81 -0.49 7.07
N ARG A 291 2.85 0.63 7.78
CA ARG A 291 2.95 0.72 9.23
C ARG A 291 2.02 1.81 9.76
N THR A 292 1.35 1.55 10.89
CA THR A 292 0.27 2.40 11.43
C THR A 292 0.67 3.25 12.64
N ASP A 293 1.95 3.27 13.02
CA ASP A 293 2.45 4.01 14.20
C ASP A 293 3.38 5.19 13.84
N ALA A 294 3.32 5.65 12.58
CA ALA A 294 4.10 6.76 12.02
C ALA A 294 5.64 6.62 12.02
N ARG A 295 6.21 5.52 12.52
CA ARG A 295 7.66 5.29 12.48
C ARG A 295 8.12 4.89 11.08
N ASP A 296 9.37 5.21 10.77
CA ASP A 296 10.01 4.81 9.52
C ASP A 296 10.19 3.29 9.44
N ILE A 297 10.11 2.73 8.23
CA ILE A 297 10.29 1.30 7.99
C ILE A 297 11.72 1.08 7.50
N ILE A 298 12.63 0.83 8.44
CA ILE A 298 14.04 0.68 8.10
C ILE A 298 14.33 -0.80 7.81
N VAL A 299 14.76 -1.10 6.58
CA VAL A 299 15.13 -2.45 6.15
C VAL A 299 16.59 -2.54 5.73
N SER A 300 17.19 -3.70 6.00
CA SER A 300 18.52 -4.08 5.53
C SER A 300 18.52 -5.57 5.20
N GLY A 301 19.61 -6.11 4.68
CA GLY A 301 19.79 -7.56 4.59
C GLY A 301 20.55 -8.00 3.36
N VAL A 302 20.34 -9.24 2.97
CA VAL A 302 21.03 -9.87 1.83
C VAL A 302 20.16 -9.65 0.59
N ASN A 303 20.76 -9.15 -0.49
CA ASN A 303 20.12 -8.96 -1.80
C ASN A 303 18.81 -8.15 -1.76
N PHE A 304 18.53 -7.39 -0.70
CA PHE A 304 17.32 -6.58 -0.58
C PHE A 304 17.22 -5.46 -1.64
N SER A 305 18.33 -5.11 -2.29
CA SER A 305 18.35 -4.29 -3.51
C SER A 305 17.66 -4.97 -4.71
N HIS A 306 17.65 -6.31 -4.77
CA HIS A 306 17.03 -7.09 -5.84
C HIS A 306 15.49 -7.12 -5.78
N VAL A 307 14.91 -6.59 -4.71
CA VAL A 307 13.47 -6.33 -4.58
C VAL A 307 13.17 -4.83 -4.47
N GLY A 308 14.15 -3.97 -4.75
CA GLY A 308 14.00 -2.53 -4.90
C GLY A 308 14.03 -1.70 -3.61
N PHE A 309 14.44 -2.25 -2.45
CA PHE A 309 14.58 -1.49 -1.19
C PHE A 309 15.95 -0.82 -1.00
N HIS A 310 16.86 -1.00 -1.94
CA HIS A 310 18.14 -0.30 -1.99
C HIS A 310 18.52 -0.08 -3.45
N SER A 311 17.88 0.91 -4.06
CA SER A 311 18.12 1.33 -5.44
C SER A 311 18.73 2.73 -5.46
N ALA A 312 19.47 3.07 -6.52
CA ALA A 312 19.95 4.44 -6.73
C ALA A 312 18.81 5.48 -6.76
N GLN A 313 17.58 5.02 -7.05
CA GLN A 313 16.39 5.86 -7.16
C GLN A 313 15.57 5.92 -5.86
N GLY A 314 16.08 5.31 -4.78
CA GLY A 314 15.41 5.27 -3.49
C GLY A 314 14.19 4.35 -3.46
N VAL A 315 13.42 4.49 -2.38
CA VAL A 315 12.12 3.84 -2.15
C VAL A 315 11.07 4.96 -2.18
N ALA A 316 9.88 4.68 -2.71
CA ALA A 316 8.80 5.65 -2.62
C ALA A 316 8.22 5.60 -1.21
N GLU A 317 8.41 6.66 -0.43
CA GLU A 317 7.97 6.75 0.97
C GLU A 317 7.02 7.93 1.17
N TYR A 318 5.99 7.74 2.01
CA TYR A 318 5.09 8.81 2.40
C TYR A 318 4.38 8.47 3.72
N THR A 319 4.13 9.49 4.55
CA THR A 319 3.27 9.39 5.74
C THR A 319 2.03 10.24 5.55
N VAL A 320 0.87 9.60 5.58
CA VAL A 320 -0.44 10.25 5.51
C VAL A 320 -1.10 10.24 6.89
N ASN A 321 -2.08 11.11 7.13
CA ASN A 321 -2.93 11.12 8.32
C ASN A 321 -4.40 11.15 7.93
N LEU A 322 -5.30 11.03 8.92
CA LEU A 322 -6.73 10.93 8.65
C LEU A 322 -7.31 12.18 7.97
N ARG A 323 -6.73 13.37 8.18
CA ARG A 323 -7.11 14.60 7.47
C ARG A 323 -6.91 14.49 5.96
N ALA A 324 -5.90 13.75 5.50
CA ALA A 324 -5.59 13.62 4.08
C ALA A 324 -6.75 13.01 3.27
N VAL A 325 -7.67 12.29 3.91
CA VAL A 325 -8.90 11.76 3.30
C VAL A 325 -9.78 12.86 2.68
N ARG A 326 -9.70 14.10 3.18
CA ARG A 326 -10.44 15.24 2.61
C ARG A 326 -9.88 15.72 1.27
N GLY A 327 -8.61 15.43 0.99
CA GLY A 327 -7.90 15.87 -0.20
C GLY A 327 -7.68 14.75 -1.22
N ILE A 328 -6.98 15.10 -2.30
CA ILE A 328 -6.52 14.14 -3.30
C ILE A 328 -5.26 13.44 -2.77
N PHE A 329 -5.22 12.12 -2.87
CA PHE A 329 -3.98 11.36 -2.73
C PHE A 329 -3.15 11.53 -4.00
N ASP A 330 -2.13 12.37 -3.91
CA ASP A 330 -1.27 12.77 -5.02
C ASP A 330 -0.38 11.63 -5.56
N ALA A 331 0.48 11.95 -6.52
CA ALA A 331 1.40 10.98 -7.12
C ALA A 331 2.41 10.38 -6.12
N ASN A 332 2.78 11.11 -5.06
CA ASN A 332 3.70 10.61 -4.03
C ASN A 332 2.99 9.56 -3.17
N VAL A 333 1.76 9.86 -2.73
CA VAL A 333 0.91 8.90 -2.00
C VAL A 333 0.63 7.69 -2.88
N ALA A 334 0.28 7.88 -4.15
CA ALA A 334 0.06 6.79 -5.10
C ALA A 334 1.28 5.87 -5.24
N SER A 335 2.48 6.45 -5.36
CA SER A 335 3.72 5.69 -5.51
C SER A 335 4.09 4.94 -4.23
N ALA A 336 4.01 5.59 -3.07
CA ALA A 336 4.35 5.03 -1.76
C ALA A 336 3.34 3.96 -1.30
N ALA A 337 2.06 4.11 -1.66
CA ALA A 337 1.01 3.15 -1.37
C ALA A 337 1.01 1.93 -2.32
N GLY A 338 1.89 1.88 -3.32
CA GLY A 338 1.97 0.76 -4.26
C GLY A 338 0.90 0.76 -5.34
N ALA A 339 0.28 1.90 -5.64
CA ALA A 339 -0.67 2.03 -6.75
C ALA A 339 0.00 1.84 -8.13
N ASN A 340 1.30 2.10 -8.21
CA ASN A 340 2.08 2.02 -9.44
C ASN A 340 2.83 0.70 -9.50
N ALA A 341 2.39 -0.27 -10.30
CA ALA A 341 3.15 -1.51 -10.47
C ALA A 341 4.44 -1.30 -11.28
N ASN A 342 4.39 -0.38 -12.25
CA ASN A 342 5.46 -0.07 -13.19
C ASN A 342 5.30 1.39 -13.70
N GLY A 343 6.20 1.82 -14.59
CA GLY A 343 6.19 3.18 -15.15
C GLY A 343 4.92 3.53 -15.92
N ALA A 344 4.34 2.59 -16.66
CA ALA A 344 3.10 2.80 -17.41
C ALA A 344 1.90 3.11 -16.49
N GLN A 345 1.83 2.43 -15.34
CA GLN A 345 0.83 2.73 -14.33
C GLN A 345 1.12 4.06 -13.61
N ALA A 346 2.39 4.40 -13.39
CA ALA A 346 2.78 5.68 -12.80
C ALA A 346 2.38 6.88 -13.68
N GLU A 347 2.48 6.76 -15.01
CA GLU A 347 1.97 7.78 -15.94
C GLU A 347 0.46 7.99 -15.79
N THR A 348 -0.30 6.89 -15.67
CA THR A 348 -1.75 6.92 -15.44
C THR A 348 -2.11 7.60 -14.12
N ASN A 349 -1.30 7.37 -13.08
CA ASN A 349 -1.48 7.93 -11.74
C ASN A 349 -0.70 9.24 -11.51
N SER A 350 -0.27 9.93 -12.58
CA SER A 350 0.52 11.17 -12.47
C SER A 350 -0.21 12.32 -11.75
N GLN A 351 -1.55 12.29 -11.74
CA GLN A 351 -2.41 13.21 -10.98
C GLN A 351 -2.88 12.64 -9.63
N GLY A 352 -2.32 11.50 -9.21
CA GLY A 352 -2.74 10.77 -8.02
C GLY A 352 -3.83 9.73 -8.28
N ILE A 353 -4.43 9.24 -7.20
CA ILE A 353 -5.43 8.15 -7.21
C ILE A 353 -6.81 8.60 -6.72
N GLY A 354 -7.10 9.89 -6.87
CA GLY A 354 -8.36 10.50 -6.42
C GLY A 354 -8.37 10.84 -4.92
N ALA A 355 -9.52 11.32 -4.45
CA ALA A 355 -9.71 11.71 -3.06
C ALA A 355 -10.23 10.53 -2.21
N GLY A 356 -9.62 10.33 -1.03
CA GLY A 356 -10.02 9.31 -0.05
C GLY A 356 -10.36 7.95 -0.68
N VAL A 357 -11.62 7.55 -0.61
CA VAL A 357 -12.10 6.21 -1.04
C VAL A 357 -12.57 6.14 -2.50
N THR A 358 -12.30 7.16 -3.32
CA THR A 358 -12.73 7.20 -4.74
C THR A 358 -11.99 6.19 -5.63
N SER A 359 -10.90 5.60 -5.15
CA SER A 359 -10.19 4.48 -5.78
C SER A 359 -10.04 3.31 -4.82
N LEU A 360 -9.80 2.11 -5.37
CA LEU A 360 -9.53 0.91 -4.58
C LEU A 360 -8.34 1.11 -3.62
N LYS A 361 -7.21 1.60 -4.14
CA LYS A 361 -6.02 1.85 -3.33
C LYS A 361 -6.26 2.95 -2.30
N GLY A 362 -6.97 4.02 -2.66
CA GLY A 362 -7.37 5.06 -1.73
C GLY A 362 -8.22 4.51 -0.58
N ALA A 363 -9.20 3.66 -0.88
CA ALA A 363 -10.02 3.01 0.14
C ALA A 363 -9.21 2.14 1.12
N MET A 364 -8.21 1.39 0.63
CA MET A 364 -7.30 0.63 1.49
C MET A 364 -6.49 1.55 2.43
N ILE A 365 -5.98 2.67 1.93
CA ILE A 365 -5.26 3.65 2.75
C ILE A 365 -6.17 4.20 3.86
N VAL A 366 -7.43 4.53 3.54
CA VAL A 366 -8.40 5.02 4.54
C VAL A 366 -8.69 3.96 5.61
N MET A 367 -8.75 2.67 5.25
CA MET A 367 -8.88 1.60 6.25
C MET A 367 -7.70 1.57 7.22
N ASP A 368 -6.47 1.65 6.70
CA ASP A 368 -5.26 1.68 7.55
C ASP A 368 -5.21 2.94 8.42
N MET A 369 -5.67 4.09 7.92
CA MET A 369 -5.78 5.33 8.71
C MET A 369 -6.80 5.19 9.83
N ALA A 370 -7.98 4.62 9.55
CA ALA A 370 -9.01 4.40 10.55
C ALA A 370 -8.55 3.41 11.63
N ASP A 371 -7.80 2.37 11.25
CA ASP A 371 -7.19 1.43 12.21
C ASP A 371 -6.10 2.09 13.05
N SER A 372 -5.20 2.87 12.42
CA SER A 372 -4.18 3.64 13.13
C SER A 372 -4.77 4.65 14.11
N ALA A 373 -5.87 5.31 13.75
CA ALA A 373 -6.52 6.33 14.58
C ALA A 373 -7.16 5.77 15.87
N ARG A 374 -7.38 4.45 15.94
CA ARG A 374 -8.00 3.78 17.09
C ARG A 374 -7.01 3.33 18.17
N THR A 375 -5.74 3.22 17.83
CA THR A 375 -4.67 2.68 18.69
C THR A 375 -3.90 3.78 19.38
#